data_AF-A0A3Q1KES8-F1
#
_entry.id   AF-A0A3Q1KES8-F1
#
_cell.length_a   1.000
_cell.length_b   1.000
_cell.length_c   1.000
_cell.angle_alpha   90.00
_cell.angle_beta   90.00
_cell.angle_gamma   90.00
#
_symmetry.space_group_name_H-M   'P 1'
#
loop_
_entity.id
_entity.type
_entity.pdbx_description
1 polymer ?
#
loop_
_entity_poly.entity_id
_entity_poly.type
_entity_poly.pdbx_seq_one_letter_code
_entity_poly.pdbx_strand_id
1 'polypeptide(L)'
;IKTLKYVSGLIFCDNTFVLKLLLTTSNCSRQLTSGYLPGADLMIAIGVIIMVLGFFGCCGAIRENRCLLLLVDDWVKEQMNKLSPLSSQPTDVQAEVEQLQQQLKCCGLLNGPSDWNPVPSSCRCNGTASNCGTNGYYSTPCANQVISVLKSNMLVVLGIAFAIAVLLIFGMVFSMILYCQIGRKEGAISPGRA
;
A
#
# COMPACT_ATOMS: atom_id res chain seq x y z
N ILE A 1 2.45 -25.39 -9.30
CA ILE A 1 2.94 -25.92 -7.99
C ILE A 1 4.45 -25.71 -7.78
N LYS A 2 5.34 -26.00 -8.74
CA LYS A 2 6.79 -25.74 -8.58
C LYS A 2 7.15 -24.24 -8.45
N THR A 3 6.53 -23.37 -9.25
CA THR A 3 6.66 -21.91 -9.15
C THR A 3 6.10 -21.36 -7.83
N LEU A 4 5.06 -22.00 -7.27
CA LEU A 4 4.46 -21.63 -5.97
C LEU A 4 5.40 -21.90 -4.78
N LYS A 5 6.10 -23.04 -4.77
CA LYS A 5 7.10 -23.33 -3.73
C LYS A 5 8.29 -22.37 -3.78
N TYR A 6 8.63 -21.90 -4.99
CA TYR A 6 9.70 -20.92 -5.21
C TYR A 6 9.32 -19.53 -4.67
N VAL A 7 8.07 -19.10 -4.88
CA VAL A 7 7.56 -17.80 -4.36
C VAL A 7 7.41 -17.82 -2.84
N SER A 8 6.85 -18.89 -2.24
CA SER A 8 6.80 -19.01 -0.78
C SER A 8 8.19 -19.10 -0.14
N GLY A 9 9.15 -19.73 -0.82
CA GLY A 9 10.55 -19.78 -0.39
C GLY A 9 11.26 -18.43 -0.48
N LEU A 10 11.05 -17.66 -1.54
CA LEU A 10 11.56 -16.29 -1.67
C LEU A 10 10.97 -15.37 -0.58
N ILE A 11 9.67 -15.44 -0.32
CA ILE A 11 9.00 -14.65 0.74
C ILE A 11 9.51 -15.02 2.14
N PHE A 12 9.75 -16.30 2.44
CA PHE A 12 10.35 -16.73 3.72
C PHE A 12 11.81 -16.30 3.86
N CYS A 13 12.57 -16.31 2.76
CA CYS A 13 13.93 -15.76 2.70
C CYS A 13 13.93 -14.25 2.91
N ASP A 14 13.01 -13.49 2.32
CA ASP A 14 12.85 -12.05 2.56
C ASP A 14 12.45 -11.76 3.99
N ASN A 15 11.50 -12.48 4.60
CA ASN A 15 11.14 -12.27 6.01
C ASN A 15 12.29 -12.60 6.98
N THR A 16 13.10 -13.63 6.70
CA THR A 16 14.26 -13.99 7.53
C THR A 16 15.45 -13.06 7.31
N PHE A 17 15.68 -12.63 6.07
CA PHE A 17 16.69 -11.65 5.69
C PHE A 17 16.34 -10.27 6.24
N VAL A 18 15.07 -9.87 6.18
CA VAL A 18 14.55 -8.61 6.73
C VAL A 18 14.51 -8.65 8.25
N LEU A 19 14.19 -9.77 8.90
CA LEU A 19 14.33 -9.87 10.37
C LEU A 19 15.80 -9.75 10.80
N LYS A 20 16.73 -10.38 10.07
CA LYS A 20 18.18 -10.18 10.29
C LYS A 20 18.60 -8.75 9.99
N LEU A 21 18.11 -8.14 8.92
CA LEU A 21 18.39 -6.76 8.55
C LEU A 21 17.81 -5.81 9.60
N LEU A 22 16.60 -6.02 10.11
CA LEU A 22 15.97 -5.26 11.19
C LEU A 22 16.73 -5.44 12.52
N LEU A 23 17.22 -6.65 12.83
CA LEU A 23 18.10 -6.87 14.00
C LEU A 23 19.47 -6.19 13.82
N THR A 24 20.02 -6.15 12.60
CA THR A 24 21.25 -5.41 12.28
C THR A 24 21.02 -3.89 12.27
N THR A 25 19.86 -3.43 11.79
CA THR A 25 19.49 -2.01 11.70
C THR A 25 19.09 -1.47 13.07
N SER A 26 18.38 -2.23 13.91
CA SER A 26 18.08 -1.86 15.30
C SER A 26 19.33 -1.82 16.20
N ASN A 27 20.27 -2.75 16.01
CA ASN A 27 21.57 -2.70 16.69
C ASN A 27 22.43 -1.51 16.23
N CYS A 28 22.35 -1.12 14.96
CA CYS A 28 23.01 0.08 14.43
C CYS A 28 22.29 1.38 14.83
N SER A 29 20.96 1.41 14.81
CA SER A 29 20.12 2.52 15.25
C SER A 29 20.34 2.83 16.72
N ARG A 30 20.54 1.82 17.60
CA ARG A 30 20.89 2.08 19.01
C ARG A 30 22.16 2.92 19.20
N GLN A 31 23.09 2.94 18.23
CA GLN A 31 24.29 3.78 18.25
C GLN A 31 24.04 5.22 17.75
N LEU A 32 23.00 5.47 16.92
CA LEU A 32 22.67 6.79 16.37
C LEU A 32 21.44 7.48 17.02
N THR A 33 20.52 6.73 17.64
CA THR A 33 19.27 7.23 18.25
C THR A 33 19.50 8.02 19.55
N SER A 34 20.74 8.14 20.04
CA SER A 34 21.02 9.02 21.19
C SER A 34 20.90 10.53 20.85
N GLY A 35 20.69 10.92 19.58
CA GLY A 35 20.63 12.34 19.23
C GLY A 35 19.85 12.76 17.98
N TYR A 36 19.08 11.90 17.30
CA TYR A 36 18.43 12.27 16.03
C TYR A 36 16.94 11.84 15.95
N LEU A 37 16.07 12.86 16.00
CA LEU A 37 14.64 12.98 15.64
C LEU A 37 13.65 11.79 15.86
N PRO A 38 12.49 12.03 16.52
CA PRO A 38 11.40 11.04 16.69
C PRO A 38 10.71 10.63 15.38
N GLY A 39 11.01 11.26 14.25
CA GLY A 39 10.41 10.93 12.95
C GLY A 39 10.96 9.67 12.28
N ALA A 40 12.22 9.30 12.56
CA ALA A 40 12.83 8.11 11.96
C ALA A 40 12.21 6.82 12.49
N ASP A 41 11.88 6.78 13.79
CA ASP A 41 11.24 5.63 14.43
C ASP A 41 9.81 5.41 13.91
N LEU A 42 9.08 6.50 13.64
CA LEU A 42 7.77 6.46 13.00
C LEU A 42 7.84 5.87 11.58
N MET A 43 8.85 6.25 10.80
CA MET A 43 9.05 5.72 9.44
C MET A 43 9.39 4.23 9.46
N ILE A 44 10.18 3.78 10.43
CA ILE A 44 10.49 2.36 10.63
C ILE A 44 9.21 1.59 11.02
N ALA A 45 8.43 2.12 11.97
CA ALA A 45 7.18 1.50 12.40
C ALA A 45 6.17 1.36 11.25
N ILE A 46 5.99 2.41 10.44
CA ILE A 46 5.12 2.38 9.25
C ILE A 46 5.62 1.34 8.24
N GLY A 47 6.93 1.29 7.99
CA GLY A 47 7.54 0.30 7.09
C GLY A 47 7.28 -1.14 7.53
N VAL A 48 7.38 -1.43 8.82
CA VAL A 48 7.08 -2.76 9.39
C VAL A 48 5.60 -3.11 9.23
N ILE A 49 4.69 -2.16 9.48
CA ILE A 49 3.24 -2.38 9.33
C ILE A 49 2.89 -2.70 7.87
N ILE A 50 3.39 -1.92 6.91
CA ILE A 50 3.13 -2.13 5.48
C ILE A 50 3.67 -3.50 5.03
N MET A 51 4.85 -3.90 5.54
CA MET A 51 5.43 -5.20 5.24
C MET A 51 4.56 -6.36 5.77
N VAL A 52 4.07 -6.25 7.00
CA VAL A 52 3.19 -7.26 7.61
C VAL A 52 1.87 -7.36 6.85
N LEU A 53 1.26 -6.23 6.48
CA LEU A 53 0.05 -6.20 5.64
C LEU A 53 0.30 -6.84 4.26
N GLY A 54 1.47 -6.63 3.66
CA GLY A 54 1.88 -7.26 2.40
C GLY A 54 2.04 -8.79 2.51
N PHE A 55 2.57 -9.30 3.63
CA PHE A 55 2.68 -10.73 3.90
C PHE A 55 1.31 -11.38 4.02
N PHE A 56 0.40 -10.78 4.79
CA PHE A 56 -0.97 -11.26 4.92
C PHE A 56 -1.74 -11.21 3.58
N GLY A 57 -1.49 -10.19 2.75
CA GLY A 57 -2.01 -10.10 1.39
C GLY A 57 -1.52 -11.24 0.47
N CYS A 58 -0.22 -11.51 0.46
CA CYS A 58 0.35 -12.63 -0.31
C CYS A 58 -0.14 -13.99 0.19
N CYS A 59 -0.12 -14.23 1.50
CA CYS A 59 -0.64 -15.46 2.09
C CYS A 59 -2.14 -15.64 1.84
N GLY A 60 -2.90 -14.54 1.78
CA GLY A 60 -4.32 -14.53 1.47
C GLY A 60 -4.66 -14.77 0.01
N ALA A 61 -3.82 -14.33 -0.93
CA ALA A 61 -3.95 -14.71 -2.33
C ALA A 61 -3.57 -16.18 -2.57
N ILE A 62 -2.61 -16.72 -1.80
CA ILE A 62 -2.12 -18.10 -1.94
C ILE A 62 -3.07 -19.11 -1.30
N ARG A 63 -3.72 -18.77 -0.18
CA ARG A 63 -4.79 -19.58 0.39
C ARG A 63 -6.12 -19.05 -0.13
N GLU A 64 -6.75 -19.79 -1.04
CA GLU A 64 -8.15 -19.62 -1.44
C GLU A 64 -9.12 -19.96 -0.29
N ASN A 65 -8.85 -19.43 0.91
CA ASN A 65 -9.61 -19.68 2.11
C ASN A 65 -10.57 -18.50 2.28
N ARG A 66 -11.83 -18.70 1.92
CA ARG A 66 -12.87 -17.64 1.92
C ARG A 66 -12.97 -16.89 3.25
N CYS A 67 -12.64 -17.53 4.37
CA CYS A 67 -12.61 -16.88 5.68
C CYS A 67 -11.59 -15.74 5.79
N LEU A 68 -10.44 -15.82 5.10
CA LEU A 68 -9.43 -14.76 5.18
C LEU A 68 -9.85 -13.53 4.35
N LEU A 69 -10.52 -13.75 3.22
CA LEU A 69 -11.08 -12.67 2.41
C LEU A 69 -12.20 -11.93 3.17
N LEU A 70 -13.05 -12.67 3.89
CA LEU A 70 -14.07 -12.08 4.77
C LEU A 70 -13.46 -11.23 5.90
N LEU A 71 -12.40 -11.71 6.57
CA LEU A 71 -11.72 -10.92 7.60
C LEU A 71 -11.11 -9.63 7.06
N VAL A 72 -10.58 -9.65 5.84
CA VAL A 72 -10.03 -8.46 5.18
C VAL A 72 -11.14 -7.48 4.81
N ASP A 73 -12.25 -7.97 4.23
CA ASP A 73 -13.40 -7.12 3.91
C ASP A 73 -13.99 -6.45 5.17
N ASP A 74 -14.09 -7.18 6.28
CA ASP A 74 -14.56 -6.65 7.56
C ASP A 74 -13.58 -5.63 8.16
N TRP A 75 -12.27 -5.88 8.09
CA TRP A 75 -11.25 -4.94 8.55
C TRP A 75 -11.25 -3.63 7.75
N VAL A 76 -11.38 -3.72 6.42
CA VAL A 76 -11.45 -2.54 5.54
C VAL A 76 -12.70 -1.72 5.85
N LYS A 77 -13.87 -2.36 6.01
CA LYS A 77 -15.11 -1.67 6.36
C LYS A 77 -15.01 -0.95 7.70
N GLU A 78 -14.37 -1.55 8.69
CA GLU A 78 -14.17 -0.93 10.00
C GLU A 78 -13.34 0.36 9.90
N GLN A 79 -12.27 0.37 9.08
CA GLN A 79 -11.51 1.60 8.84
C GLN A 79 -12.34 2.65 8.10
N MET A 80 -13.13 2.23 7.10
CA MET A 80 -14.01 3.13 6.36
C MET A 80 -15.09 3.75 7.25
N ASN A 81 -15.64 2.99 8.20
CA ASN A 81 -16.59 3.51 9.18
C ASN A 81 -15.97 4.59 10.06
N LYS A 82 -14.71 4.43 10.47
CA LYS A 82 -13.98 5.45 11.25
C LYS A 82 -13.69 6.73 10.49
N LEU A 83 -13.69 6.68 9.16
CA LEU A 83 -13.55 7.87 8.31
C LEU A 83 -14.87 8.62 8.09
N SER A 84 -16.01 8.04 8.50
CA SER A 84 -17.32 8.67 8.39
C SER A 84 -17.72 9.41 9.69
N PRO A 85 -18.34 10.60 9.62
CA PRO A 85 -18.74 11.32 8.41
C PRO A 85 -17.57 12.06 7.75
N LEU A 86 -17.49 12.01 6.42
CA LEU A 86 -16.43 12.67 5.65
C LEU A 86 -16.41 14.20 5.83
N SER A 87 -17.53 14.79 6.24
CA SER A 87 -17.62 16.23 6.56
C SER A 87 -16.86 16.61 7.84
N SER A 88 -16.52 15.65 8.70
CA SER A 88 -15.75 15.88 9.94
C SER A 88 -14.24 15.76 9.75
N GLN A 89 -13.80 15.25 8.59
CA GLN A 89 -12.40 15.09 8.25
C GLN A 89 -11.73 16.46 7.94
N PRO A 90 -10.39 16.57 8.11
CA PRO A 90 -9.63 17.74 7.66
C PRO A 90 -9.93 18.10 6.19
N THR A 91 -9.92 19.40 5.89
CA THR A 91 -10.24 19.96 4.57
C THR A 91 -9.41 19.35 3.43
N ASP A 92 -8.18 18.95 3.72
CA ASP A 92 -7.27 18.36 2.74
C ASP A 92 -7.78 17.00 2.24
N VAL A 93 -8.32 16.17 3.15
CA VAL A 93 -8.87 14.86 2.79
C VAL A 93 -10.20 15.00 2.07
N GLN A 94 -11.00 16.01 2.43
CA GLN A 94 -12.23 16.31 1.69
C GLN A 94 -11.93 16.63 0.23
N ALA A 95 -10.92 17.46 -0.04
CA ALA A 95 -10.53 17.83 -1.40
C ALA A 95 -10.06 16.64 -2.25
N GLU A 96 -9.27 15.72 -1.69
CA GLU A 96 -8.84 14.51 -2.39
C GLU A 96 -10.02 13.57 -2.71
N VAL A 97 -10.95 13.43 -1.76
CA VAL A 97 -12.14 12.60 -1.99
C VAL A 97 -13.06 13.24 -3.04
N GLU A 98 -13.20 14.56 -3.06
CA GLU A 98 -13.97 15.26 -4.08
C GLU A 98 -13.40 15.03 -5.50
N GLN A 99 -12.06 15.03 -5.65
CA GLN A 99 -11.42 14.70 -6.92
C GLN A 99 -11.72 13.26 -7.35
N LEU A 100 -11.64 12.32 -6.42
CA LEU A 100 -11.94 10.92 -6.67
C LEU A 100 -13.41 10.72 -7.10
N GLN A 101 -14.34 11.39 -6.43
CA GLN A 101 -15.77 11.38 -6.76
C GLN A 101 -16.05 11.89 -8.17
N GLN A 102 -15.35 12.94 -8.60
CA GLN A 102 -15.45 13.46 -9.98
C GLN A 102 -14.89 12.49 -11.02
N GLN A 103 -13.74 11.86 -10.74
CA GLN A 103 -13.11 10.89 -11.64
C GLN A 103 -13.96 9.62 -11.81
N LEU A 104 -14.54 9.12 -10.71
CA LEU A 104 -15.30 7.86 -10.69
C LEU A 104 -16.81 8.05 -10.88
N LYS A 105 -17.30 9.30 -10.99
CA LYS A 105 -18.72 9.66 -11.12
C LYS A 105 -19.59 8.97 -10.07
N CYS A 106 -19.20 9.12 -8.81
CA CYS A 106 -19.87 8.51 -7.66
C CYS A 106 -20.00 9.52 -6.53
N CYS A 107 -20.85 9.24 -5.54
CA CYS A 107 -20.99 10.08 -4.36
C CYS A 107 -21.01 9.22 -3.11
N GLY A 108 -20.36 9.69 -2.05
CA GLY A 108 -20.29 8.97 -0.77
C GLY A 108 -19.39 7.74 -0.80
N LEU A 109 -19.04 7.26 0.40
CA LEU A 109 -18.12 6.13 0.54
C LEU A 109 -18.90 4.80 0.55
N LEU A 110 -19.92 4.71 1.42
CA LEU A 110 -20.69 3.49 1.67
C LEU A 110 -22.19 3.70 1.42
N ASN A 111 -22.79 4.77 1.95
CA ASN A 111 -24.24 5.00 1.90
C ASN A 111 -24.66 6.08 0.90
N GLY A 112 -23.73 6.57 0.08
CA GLY A 112 -24.03 7.57 -0.94
C GLY A 112 -24.03 9.00 -0.39
N PRO A 113 -24.92 9.89 -0.88
CA PRO A 113 -24.98 11.29 -0.45
C PRO A 113 -25.20 11.48 1.06
N SER A 114 -25.75 10.48 1.75
CA SER A 114 -26.00 10.51 3.20
C SER A 114 -24.73 10.52 4.06
N ASP A 115 -23.58 10.11 3.51
CA ASP A 115 -22.30 10.15 4.21
C ASP A 115 -21.75 11.58 4.37
N TRP A 116 -22.38 12.56 3.70
CA TRP A 116 -22.01 13.97 3.69
C TRP A 116 -23.07 14.85 4.32
N ASN A 117 -22.63 15.85 5.09
CA ASN A 117 -23.50 16.91 5.60
C ASN A 117 -22.69 18.21 5.78
N PRO A 118 -22.75 19.19 4.85
CA PRO A 118 -23.49 19.24 3.58
C PRO A 118 -22.81 18.47 2.42
N VAL A 119 -23.57 18.10 1.39
CA VAL A 119 -23.06 17.37 0.20
C VAL A 119 -22.21 18.28 -0.69
N PRO A 120 -20.97 17.90 -1.03
CA PRO A 120 -20.09 18.71 -1.87
C PRO A 120 -20.53 18.73 -3.34
N SER A 121 -20.05 19.75 -4.06
CA SER A 121 -20.42 19.95 -5.48
C SER A 121 -19.88 18.85 -6.41
N SER A 122 -18.83 18.13 -6.02
CA SER A 122 -18.28 16.94 -6.70
C SER A 122 -19.29 15.82 -6.91
N CYS A 123 -20.28 15.71 -6.03
CA CYS A 123 -21.35 14.70 -6.08
C CYS A 123 -22.48 15.06 -7.04
N ARG A 124 -22.51 16.29 -7.56
CA ARG A 124 -23.61 16.77 -8.41
C ARG A 124 -23.48 16.18 -9.81
N CYS A 125 -24.59 15.69 -10.34
CA CYS A 125 -24.67 15.13 -11.68
C CYS A 125 -25.65 15.91 -12.54
N ASN A 126 -25.39 15.92 -13.86
CA ASN A 126 -26.36 16.43 -14.82
C ASN A 126 -27.37 15.32 -15.11
N GLY A 127 -28.67 15.65 -15.24
CA GLY A 127 -29.76 14.67 -15.35
C GLY A 127 -29.68 13.72 -16.56
N THR A 128 -28.72 13.94 -17.46
CA THR A 128 -28.39 13.07 -18.60
C THR A 128 -27.46 11.90 -18.24
N ALA A 129 -26.88 11.86 -17.03
CA ALA A 129 -26.00 10.77 -16.59
C ALA A 129 -26.82 9.57 -16.08
N SER A 130 -26.46 8.37 -16.54
CA SER A 130 -27.20 7.13 -16.28
C SER A 130 -27.26 6.70 -14.81
N ASN A 131 -26.37 7.20 -13.95
CA ASN A 131 -26.30 6.88 -12.52
C ASN A 131 -26.64 8.09 -11.62
N CYS A 132 -27.33 9.07 -12.18
CA CYS A 132 -27.80 10.27 -11.49
C CYS A 132 -29.17 10.01 -10.85
N GLY A 133 -29.30 10.27 -9.56
CA GLY A 133 -30.58 10.22 -8.86
C GLY A 133 -31.47 11.41 -9.20
N THR A 134 -32.77 11.30 -8.90
CA THR A 134 -33.76 12.37 -9.10
C THR A 134 -33.45 13.66 -8.33
N ASN A 135 -32.61 13.58 -7.30
CA ASN A 135 -32.16 14.71 -6.48
C ASN A 135 -31.00 15.51 -7.10
N GLY A 136 -30.51 15.14 -8.30
CA GLY A 136 -29.39 15.80 -8.96
C GLY A 136 -28.00 15.40 -8.43
N TYR A 137 -27.91 14.29 -7.69
CA TYR A 137 -26.67 13.74 -7.15
C TYR A 137 -26.47 12.29 -7.58
N TYR A 138 -25.20 11.84 -7.67
CA TYR A 138 -24.90 10.44 -7.96
C TYR A 138 -25.44 9.53 -6.85
N SER A 139 -26.29 8.57 -7.20
CA SER A 139 -26.85 7.62 -6.21
C SER A 139 -25.96 6.41 -5.99
N THR A 140 -24.95 6.21 -6.83
CA THR A 140 -24.00 5.09 -6.70
C THR A 140 -22.89 5.41 -5.70
N PRO A 141 -22.69 4.58 -4.67
CA PRO A 141 -21.58 4.75 -3.73
C PRO A 141 -20.24 4.49 -4.41
N CYS A 142 -19.20 5.23 -4.01
CA CYS A 142 -17.88 5.10 -4.61
C CYS A 142 -17.24 3.74 -4.38
N ALA A 143 -17.54 3.05 -3.27
CA ALA A 143 -17.05 1.69 -3.03
C ALA A 143 -17.36 0.74 -4.19
N ASN A 144 -18.57 0.78 -4.74
CA ASN A 144 -18.96 -0.10 -5.86
C ASN A 144 -18.21 0.24 -7.15
N GLN A 145 -17.99 1.52 -7.42
CA GLN A 145 -17.29 1.96 -8.63
C GLN A 145 -15.80 1.63 -8.55
N VAL A 146 -15.17 1.80 -7.38
CA VAL A 146 -13.78 1.38 -7.14
C VAL A 146 -13.64 -0.12 -7.39
N ILE A 147 -14.55 -0.95 -6.86
CA ILE A 147 -14.51 -2.40 -7.09
C ILE A 147 -14.70 -2.73 -8.58
N SER A 148 -15.58 -2.01 -9.28
CA SER A 148 -15.82 -2.21 -10.71
C SER A 148 -14.59 -1.87 -11.57
N VAL A 149 -13.94 -0.74 -11.28
CA VAL A 149 -12.69 -0.31 -11.95
C VAL A 149 -11.55 -1.25 -11.61
N LEU A 150 -11.46 -1.73 -10.36
CA LEU A 150 -10.46 -2.68 -9.95
C LEU A 150 -10.63 -4.01 -10.69
N LYS A 151 -11.86 -4.50 -10.84
CA LYS A 151 -12.15 -5.74 -11.56
C LYS A 151 -11.81 -5.65 -13.05
N SER A 152 -12.07 -4.50 -13.68
CA SER A 152 -11.79 -4.32 -15.12
C SER A 152 -10.31 -4.05 -15.41
N ASN A 153 -9.57 -3.43 -14.49
CA ASN A 153 -8.16 -3.07 -14.69
C ASN A 153 -7.17 -3.95 -13.89
N MET A 154 -7.65 -4.99 -13.20
CA MET A 154 -6.83 -5.85 -12.34
C MET A 154 -5.60 -6.41 -13.07
N LEU A 155 -5.74 -6.75 -14.35
CA LEU A 155 -4.67 -7.30 -15.16
C LEU A 155 -3.54 -6.28 -15.41
N VAL A 156 -3.90 -5.01 -15.63
CA VAL A 156 -2.93 -3.92 -15.81
C VAL A 156 -2.17 -3.67 -14.50
N VAL A 157 -2.89 -3.63 -13.38
CA VAL A 157 -2.30 -3.42 -12.05
C VAL A 157 -1.33 -4.54 -11.68
N LEU A 158 -1.70 -5.81 -11.92
CA LEU A 158 -0.82 -6.95 -11.68
C LEU A 158 0.47 -6.88 -12.53
N GLY A 159 0.36 -6.40 -13.77
CA GLY A 159 1.51 -6.20 -14.66
C GLY A 159 2.50 -5.15 -14.13
N ILE A 160 2.00 -4.00 -13.67
CA ILE A 160 2.85 -2.93 -13.11
C ILE A 160 3.57 -3.42 -11.85
N ALA A 161 2.87 -4.11 -10.95
CA ALA A 161 3.46 -4.66 -9.73
C ALA A 161 4.59 -5.66 -10.03
N PHE A 162 4.39 -6.54 -11.02
CA PHE A 162 5.42 -7.50 -11.43
C PHE A 162 6.65 -6.80 -12.03
N ALA A 163 6.46 -5.78 -12.87
CA ALA A 163 7.55 -5.02 -13.46
C ALA A 163 8.40 -4.31 -12.39
N ILE A 164 7.76 -3.68 -11.40
CA ILE A 164 8.45 -3.04 -10.28
C ILE A 164 9.24 -4.08 -9.46
N ALA A 165 8.65 -5.25 -9.20
CA ALA A 165 9.34 -6.31 -8.46
C ALA A 165 10.63 -6.76 -9.15
N VAL A 166 10.61 -6.91 -10.48
CA VAL A 166 11.80 -7.25 -11.27
C VAL A 166 12.86 -6.15 -11.18
N LEU A 167 12.46 -4.88 -11.27
CA LEU A 167 13.38 -3.74 -11.14
C LEU A 167 14.04 -3.69 -9.75
N LEU A 168 13.28 -3.96 -8.69
CA LEU A 168 13.79 -4.00 -7.32
C LEU A 168 14.82 -5.14 -7.13
N ILE A 169 14.56 -6.32 -7.70
CA ILE A 169 15.50 -7.45 -7.66
C ILE A 169 16.82 -7.08 -8.36
N PHE A 170 16.76 -6.47 -9.54
CA PHE A 170 17.96 -6.01 -10.24
C PHE A 170 18.73 -4.96 -9.44
N GLY A 171 18.02 -4.01 -8.79
CA GLY A 171 18.64 -3.00 -7.94
C GLY A 171 19.42 -3.61 -6.77
N MET A 172 18.85 -4.64 -6.11
CA MET A 172 19.54 -5.34 -5.02
C MET A 172 20.76 -6.11 -5.51
N VAL A 173 20.67 -6.77 -6.67
CA VAL A 173 21.80 -7.50 -7.26
C VAL A 173 22.95 -6.56 -7.64
N PHE A 174 22.67 -5.45 -8.32
CA PHE A 174 23.71 -4.49 -8.70
C PHE A 174 24.36 -3.82 -7.49
N SER A 175 23.59 -3.51 -6.45
CA SER A 175 24.12 -2.96 -5.20
C SER A 175 25.11 -3.92 -4.53
N MET A 176 24.80 -5.22 -4.48
CA MET A 176 25.72 -6.23 -3.94
C MET A 176 26.98 -6.37 -4.79
N ILE A 177 26.87 -6.34 -6.12
CA ILE A 177 28.04 -6.38 -7.01
C ILE A 177 28.95 -5.17 -6.78
N LEU A 178 28.40 -3.96 -6.71
CA LEU A 178 29.17 -2.74 -6.47
C LEU A 178 29.80 -2.71 -5.08
N TYR A 179 29.07 -3.14 -4.06
CA TYR A 179 29.60 -3.28 -2.71
C TYR A 179 30.81 -4.24 -2.68
N CYS A 180 30.69 -5.40 -3.32
CA CYS A 180 31.80 -6.35 -3.45
C CYS A 180 32.97 -5.78 -4.26
N GLN A 181 32.74 -4.89 -5.23
CA GLN A 181 33.83 -4.25 -5.98
C GLN A 181 34.56 -3.17 -5.18
N ILE A 182 33.86 -2.42 -4.33
CA ILE A 182 34.47 -1.40 -3.46
C ILE A 182 35.33 -2.06 -2.38
N GLY A 183 34.83 -3.12 -1.72
CA GLY A 183 35.61 -3.86 -0.72
C GLY A 183 36.91 -4.46 -1.28
N ARG A 184 36.94 -4.83 -2.57
CA ARG A 184 38.16 -5.30 -3.23
C ARG A 184 39.17 -4.19 -3.52
N LYS A 185 38.73 -2.94 -3.69
CA LYS A 185 39.63 -1.79 -3.89
C LYS A 185 40.24 -1.31 -2.58
N GLU A 186 39.48 -1.33 -1.49
CA GLU A 186 40.02 -1.03 -0.15
C GLU A 186 40.96 -2.13 0.35
N GLY A 187 40.69 -3.41 0.02
CA GLY A 187 41.61 -4.52 0.27
C GLY A 187 42.90 -4.48 -0.57
N ALA A 188 42.92 -3.76 -1.70
CA ALA A 188 44.12 -3.52 -2.50
C ALA A 188 44.91 -2.26 -2.07
N ILE A 189 44.32 -1.40 -1.21
CA ILE A 189 44.93 -0.20 -0.61
C ILE A 189 45.28 -0.47 0.87
N SER A 190 45.53 -1.72 1.24
CA SER A 190 46.38 -2.03 2.41
C SER A 190 47.57 -2.90 2.01
N PRO A 191 48.57 -2.35 1.31
CA PRO A 191 49.93 -2.82 1.43
C PRO A 191 50.48 -2.30 2.77
N GLY A 192 50.42 -3.13 3.81
CA GLY A 192 51.22 -2.93 5.02
C GLY A 192 50.59 -2.02 6.09
N ARG A 193 50.08 -2.65 7.15
CA ARG A 193 50.44 -2.26 8.51
C ARG A 193 50.82 -3.52 9.28
N ALA A 194 52.12 -3.61 9.56
CA ALA A 194 52.67 -4.34 10.69
C ALA A 194 52.03 -3.88 12.00
#